data_AF-A0A258FWA0-F1
#
_entry.id   AF-A0A258FWA0-F1
#
_cell.length_a   1.000
_cell.length_b   1.000
_cell.length_c   1.000
_cell.angle_alpha   90.00
_cell.angle_beta   90.00
_cell.angle_gamma   90.00
#
_symmetry.space_group_name_H-M   'P 1'
#
loop_
_entity.id
_entity.type
_entity.pdbx_description
1 polymer ?
#
loop_
_entity_poly.entity_id
_entity_poly.type
_entity_poly.pdbx_seq_one_letter_code
_entity_poly.pdbx_strand_id
1 'polypeptide(L)'
;MSRSSHTDPAFRAYLRRFFPTMAIYVALVFISPGLIYALHPQGPLLWAIAILPALPLMAVFWIIGMLLIELRDEYVRMLEIRKALVATGFAMSAACAWGFLEVYAQTPHLPLFTVPILWFGGLGLGSAVNALMTRGSRADITE
;
A
#
# COMPACT_ATOMS: atom_id res chain seq x y z
N MET A 1 31.26 17.45 -9.57
CA MET A 1 30.84 16.63 -8.42
C MET A 1 29.54 15.92 -8.77
N SER A 2 29.60 14.70 -9.32
CA SER A 2 28.42 13.87 -9.52
C SER A 2 28.00 13.29 -8.17
N ARG A 3 26.83 13.66 -7.64
CA ARG A 3 26.22 12.97 -6.51
C ARG A 3 25.92 11.54 -6.97
N SER A 4 26.74 10.56 -6.59
CA SER A 4 26.30 9.17 -6.61
C SER A 4 25.14 9.10 -5.63
N SER A 5 23.92 8.96 -6.14
CA SER A 5 22.75 8.65 -5.32
C SER A 5 22.98 7.25 -4.74
N HIS A 6 23.59 7.18 -3.56
CA HIS A 6 23.62 5.95 -2.78
C HIS A 6 22.19 5.63 -2.39
N THR A 7 21.49 4.89 -3.24
CA THR A 7 20.18 4.34 -2.91
C THR A 7 20.38 3.43 -1.72
N ASP A 8 19.67 3.67 -0.62
CA ASP A 8 19.78 2.84 0.58
C ASP A 8 19.55 1.37 0.17
N PRO A 9 20.44 0.44 0.54
CA PRO A 9 20.27 -0.98 0.25
C PRO A 9 18.91 -1.54 0.72
N ALA A 10 18.29 -0.94 1.73
CA ALA A 10 16.94 -1.28 2.19
C ALA A 10 15.89 -1.06 1.09
N PHE A 11 15.94 0.06 0.36
CA PHE A 11 15.03 0.29 -0.77
C PHE A 11 15.25 -0.70 -1.91
N ARG A 12 16.50 -1.12 -2.15
CA ARG A 12 16.79 -2.15 -3.15
C ARG A 12 16.23 -3.51 -2.73
N ALA A 13 16.33 -3.87 -1.45
CA ALA A 13 15.75 -5.09 -0.90
C ALA A 13 14.21 -5.06 -0.97
N TYR A 14 13.61 -3.91 -0.64
CA TYR A 14 12.17 -3.64 -0.81
C TYR A 14 11.72 -3.89 -2.24
N LEU A 15 12.34 -3.23 -3.23
CA LEU A 15 11.94 -3.38 -4.64
C LEU A 15 12.10 -4.83 -5.12
N ARG A 16 13.18 -5.51 -4.72
CA ARG A 16 13.44 -6.91 -5.06
C ARG A 16 12.37 -7.86 -4.51
N ARG A 17 11.72 -7.53 -3.38
CA ARG A 17 10.59 -8.30 -2.83
C ARG A 17 9.26 -7.85 -3.44
N PHE A 18 9.08 -6.55 -3.61
CA PHE A 18 7.84 -5.93 -4.09
C PHE A 18 7.49 -6.36 -5.52
N PHE A 19 8.42 -6.26 -6.46
CA PHE A 19 8.15 -6.58 -7.87
C PHE A 19 7.71 -8.03 -8.11
N PRO A 20 8.39 -9.07 -7.60
CA PRO A 20 7.93 -10.44 -7.77
C PRO A 20 6.59 -10.68 -7.05
N THR A 21 6.35 -10.09 -5.88
CA THR A 21 5.05 -10.17 -5.19
C THR A 21 3.93 -9.55 -6.04
N MET A 22 4.17 -8.40 -6.67
CA MET A 22 3.22 -7.79 -7.60
C MET A 22 3.00 -8.60 -8.88
N ALA A 23 4.05 -9.22 -9.42
CA ALA A 23 3.91 -10.12 -10.56
C ALA A 23 3.01 -11.33 -10.21
N ILE A 24 3.20 -11.91 -9.02
CA ILE A 24 2.33 -12.98 -8.50
C ILE A 24 0.90 -12.47 -8.29
N TYR A 25 0.72 -11.28 -7.71
CA TYR A 25 -0.58 -10.65 -7.56
C TYR A 25 -1.34 -10.57 -8.89
N VAL A 26 -0.71 -9.98 -9.90
CA VAL A 26 -1.30 -9.81 -11.23
C VAL A 26 -1.66 -11.17 -11.84
N ALA A 27 -0.75 -12.15 -11.78
CA ALA A 27 -1.01 -13.49 -12.26
C ALA A 27 -2.24 -14.12 -11.57
N LEU A 28 -2.33 -14.04 -10.23
CA LEU A 28 -3.44 -14.61 -9.46
C LEU A 28 -4.78 -13.91 -9.74
N VAL A 29 -4.78 -12.60 -9.97
CA VAL A 29 -6.01 -11.87 -10.34
C VAL A 29 -6.62 -12.40 -11.64
N PHE A 30 -5.80 -12.85 -12.60
CA PHE A 30 -6.29 -13.45 -13.85
C PHE A 30 -6.51 -14.96 -13.74
N ILE A 31 -5.67 -15.68 -13.01
CA ILE A 31 -5.76 -17.14 -12.85
C ILE A 31 -6.96 -17.54 -12.00
N SER A 32 -7.24 -16.83 -10.90
CA SER A 32 -8.31 -17.21 -9.97
C SER A 32 -9.70 -17.27 -10.63
N PRO A 33 -10.15 -16.25 -11.39
CA PRO A 33 -11.42 -16.35 -12.12
C PRO A 33 -11.43 -17.48 -13.15
N GLY A 34 -10.32 -17.70 -13.86
CA GLY A 34 -10.19 -18.79 -14.82
C GLY A 34 -10.31 -20.17 -14.17
N LEU A 35 -9.72 -20.34 -12.99
CA LEU A 35 -9.79 -21.59 -12.22
C LEU A 35 -11.20 -21.83 -11.68
N ILE A 36 -11.87 -20.78 -11.19
CA ILE A 36 -13.26 -20.85 -10.72
C ILE A 36 -14.19 -21.23 -11.88
N TYR A 37 -14.00 -20.62 -13.05
CA TYR A 37 -14.79 -20.91 -14.25
C TYR A 37 -14.55 -22.35 -14.77
N ALA A 38 -13.31 -22.82 -14.76
CA ALA A 38 -12.98 -24.16 -15.27
C ALA A 38 -13.46 -25.28 -14.33
N LEU A 39 -13.25 -25.13 -13.02
CA LEU A 39 -13.48 -26.21 -12.05
C LEU A 39 -14.85 -26.18 -11.38
N HIS A 40 -15.60 -25.08 -11.51
CA HIS A 40 -16.86 -24.84 -10.78
C HIS A 40 -16.79 -25.28 -9.30
N PRO A 41 -15.74 -24.87 -8.55
CA PRO A 41 -15.53 -25.37 -7.20
C PRO A 41 -16.64 -24.88 -6.27
N GLN A 42 -17.01 -25.71 -5.30
CA GLN A 42 -18.03 -25.39 -4.30
C GLN A 42 -17.46 -25.45 -2.88
N GLY A 43 -18.11 -24.74 -1.95
CA GLY A 43 -17.76 -24.77 -0.53
C GLY A 43 -16.32 -24.29 -0.24
N PRO A 44 -15.56 -24.98 0.63
CA PRO A 44 -14.24 -24.53 1.08
C PRO A 44 -13.21 -24.32 -0.05
N LEU A 45 -13.29 -25.10 -1.13
CA LEU A 45 -12.35 -24.99 -2.26
C LEU A 45 -12.51 -23.67 -2.99
N LEU A 46 -13.76 -23.20 -3.15
CA LEU A 46 -14.04 -21.89 -3.75
C LEU A 46 -13.40 -20.76 -2.92
N TRP A 47 -13.52 -20.84 -1.59
CA TRP A 47 -12.94 -19.85 -0.69
C TRP A 47 -11.41 -19.82 -0.79
N ALA A 48 -10.78 -21.00 -0.84
CA ALA A 48 -9.34 -21.12 -1.00
C ALA A 48 -8.83 -20.48 -2.31
N ILE A 49 -9.55 -20.63 -3.41
CA ILE A 49 -9.19 -20.03 -4.71
C ILE A 49 -9.47 -18.52 -4.73
N ALA A 50 -10.58 -18.09 -4.12
CA ALA A 50 -10.99 -16.69 -4.08
C ALA A 50 -10.04 -15.80 -3.25
N ILE A 51 -9.40 -16.34 -2.21
CA ILE A 51 -8.47 -15.58 -1.37
C ILE A 51 -7.06 -15.47 -1.96
N LEU A 52 -6.69 -16.32 -2.93
CA LEU A 52 -5.37 -16.32 -3.56
C LEU A 52 -4.85 -14.92 -3.95
N PRO A 53 -5.60 -14.08 -4.69
CA PRO A 53 -5.11 -12.75 -5.08
C PRO A 53 -4.97 -11.79 -3.88
N ALA A 54 -5.60 -12.06 -2.74
CA ALA A 54 -5.42 -11.26 -1.53
C ALA A 54 -4.07 -11.54 -0.84
N LEU A 55 -3.50 -12.74 -0.97
CA LEU A 55 -2.26 -13.11 -0.27
C LEU A 55 -1.06 -12.22 -0.67
N PRO A 56 -0.78 -11.96 -1.96
CA PRO A 56 0.29 -11.06 -2.35
C PRO A 56 0.06 -9.63 -1.86
N LEU A 57 -1.19 -9.17 -1.84
CA LEU A 57 -1.52 -7.83 -1.34
C LEU A 57 -1.22 -7.72 0.16
N MET A 58 -1.56 -8.74 0.94
CA MET A 58 -1.17 -8.83 2.36
C MET A 58 0.36 -8.85 2.53
N ALA A 59 1.07 -9.60 1.68
CA ALA A 59 2.53 -9.64 1.69
C ALA A 59 3.17 -8.27 1.41
N VAL A 60 2.51 -7.38 0.65
CA VAL A 60 3.03 -6.02 0.39
C VAL A 60 3.07 -5.18 1.66
N PHE A 61 2.04 -5.25 2.50
CA PHE A 61 2.07 -4.56 3.80
C PHE A 61 3.22 -5.07 4.67
N TRP A 62 3.48 -6.37 4.66
CA TRP A 62 4.64 -6.96 5.32
C TRP A 62 5.97 -6.46 4.74
N ILE A 63 6.08 -6.38 3.41
CA ILE A 63 7.28 -5.88 2.71
C ILE A 63 7.55 -4.41 3.08
N ILE A 64 6.50 -3.59 3.20
CA ILE A 64 6.63 -2.21 3.68
C ILE A 64 7.09 -2.18 5.15
N GLY A 65 6.53 -3.03 6.01
CA GLY A 65 7.00 -3.17 7.40
C GLY A 65 8.48 -3.56 7.47
N MET A 66 8.91 -4.49 6.63
CA MET A 66 10.32 -4.88 6.51
C MET A 66 11.23 -3.75 6.04
N LEU A 67 10.77 -2.92 5.10
CA LEU A 67 11.51 -1.72 4.68
C LEU A 67 11.77 -0.79 5.88
N LEU A 68 10.76 -0.57 6.74
CA LEU A 68 10.91 0.30 7.92
C LEU A 68 11.96 -0.24 8.91
N ILE A 69 12.02 -1.56 9.08
CA ILE A 69 13.00 -2.22 9.97
C ILE A 69 14.41 -2.16 9.36
N GLU A 70 14.54 -2.38 8.06
CA GLU A 70 15.83 -2.44 7.35
C GLU A 70 16.47 -1.06 7.11
N LEU A 71 15.66 0.01 7.10
CA LEU A 71 16.15 1.39 6.96
C LEU A 71 17.15 1.71 8.07
N ARG A 72 18.35 2.15 7.70
CA ARG A 72 19.43 2.49 8.65
C ARG A 72 19.37 3.95 9.10
N ASP A 73 18.85 4.82 8.24
CA ASP A 73 18.67 6.24 8.53
C ASP A 73 17.35 6.45 9.29
N GLU A 74 17.45 6.89 10.56
CA GLU A 74 16.30 7.13 11.43
C GLU A 74 15.39 8.26 10.92
N TYR A 75 15.98 9.27 10.26
CA TYR A 75 15.22 10.37 9.68
C TYR A 75 14.37 9.87 8.49
N VAL A 76 14.96 9.07 7.60
CA VAL A 76 14.23 8.45 6.48
C VAL A 76 13.16 7.49 7.01
N ARG A 77 13.47 6.68 8.03
CA ARG A 77 12.49 5.80 8.67
C ARG A 77 11.30 6.58 9.24
N MET A 78 11.56 7.69 9.95
CA MET A 78 10.50 8.57 10.45
C MET A 78 9.64 9.14 9.31
N LEU A 79 10.26 9.55 8.20
CA LEU A 79 9.53 10.05 7.04
C LEU A 79 8.60 8.97 6.46
N GLU A 80 9.07 7.74 6.27
CA GLU A 80 8.26 6.63 5.76
C GLU A 80 7.13 6.24 6.74
N ILE A 81 7.39 6.22 8.04
CA ILE A 81 6.35 6.00 9.07
C ILE A 81 5.27 7.08 8.98
N ARG A 82 5.66 8.35 8.85
CA ARG A 82 4.69 9.46 8.72
C ARG A 82 3.83 9.31 7.48
N LYS A 83 4.42 8.92 6.33
CA LYS A 83 3.66 8.64 5.09
C LYS A 83 2.63 7.55 5.33
N ALA A 84 3.02 6.44 5.94
CA ALA A 84 2.13 5.33 6.25
C ALA A 84 1.00 5.73 7.21
N LEU A 85 1.28 6.54 8.23
CA LEU A 85 0.26 7.05 9.15
C LEU A 85 -0.74 7.98 8.46
N VAL A 86 -0.27 8.92 7.62
CA VAL A 86 -1.15 9.78 6.81
C VAL A 86 -2.02 8.94 5.88
N ALA A 87 -1.44 7.94 5.22
CA ALA A 87 -2.17 7.03 4.34
C ALA A 87 -3.25 6.24 5.09
N THR A 88 -2.93 5.74 6.29
CA THR A 88 -3.88 5.01 7.14
C THR A 88 -5.03 5.89 7.59
N GLY A 89 -4.73 7.11 8.09
CA GLY A 89 -5.77 8.07 8.46
C GLY A 89 -6.69 8.40 7.29
N PHE A 90 -6.11 8.70 6.12
CA PHE A 90 -6.86 8.95 4.89
C PHE A 90 -7.76 7.78 4.50
N ALA A 91 -7.21 6.56 4.41
CA ALA A 91 -7.96 5.38 3.99
C ALA A 91 -9.08 5.03 4.98
N MET A 92 -8.82 5.12 6.29
CA MET A 92 -9.84 4.85 7.32
C MET A 92 -10.94 5.90 7.34
N SER A 93 -10.61 7.19 7.23
CA SER A 93 -11.62 8.25 7.14
C SER A 93 -12.46 8.12 5.88
N ALA A 94 -11.84 7.82 4.73
CA ALA A 94 -12.55 7.60 3.48
C ALA A 94 -13.47 6.37 3.54
N ALA A 95 -12.99 5.25 4.06
CA ALA A 95 -13.78 4.03 4.23
C ALA A 95 -14.95 4.25 5.20
N CYS A 96 -14.74 4.98 6.29
CA CYS A 96 -15.77 5.33 7.26
C CYS A 96 -16.85 6.22 6.63
N ALA A 97 -16.44 7.28 5.94
CA ALA A 97 -17.37 8.18 5.23
C ALA A 97 -18.18 7.41 4.17
N TRP A 98 -17.53 6.56 3.37
CA TRP A 98 -18.21 5.77 2.36
C TRP A 98 -19.17 4.74 2.98
N GLY A 99 -18.77 4.07 4.06
CA GLY A 99 -19.65 3.14 4.77
C GLY A 99 -20.93 3.81 5.28
N PHE A 100 -20.84 5.04 5.78
CA PHE A 100 -22.05 5.80 6.15
C PHE A 100 -22.91 6.20 4.95
N LEU A 101 -22.30 6.52 3.81
CA LEU A 101 -23.04 6.78 2.57
C LEU A 101 -23.74 5.53 2.04
N GLU A 102 -23.17 4.33 2.19
CA GLU A 102 -23.84 3.08 1.83
C GLU A 102 -25.06 2.84 2.73
N VAL A 103 -24.92 3.09 4.04
CA VAL A 103 -25.99 2.89 5.03
C VAL A 103 -27.13 3.91 4.87
N TYR A 104 -26.81 5.20 4.74
CA TYR A 104 -27.81 6.27 4.83
C TYR A 104 -28.24 6.85 3.48
N ALA A 105 -27.37 6.81 2.46
CA ALA A 105 -27.61 7.46 1.17
C ALA A 105 -27.77 6.48 0.00
N GLN A 106 -27.85 5.16 0.28
CA GLN A 106 -27.98 4.10 -0.73
C GLN A 106 -26.96 4.19 -1.87
N THR A 107 -25.74 4.62 -1.56
CA THR A 107 -24.67 4.68 -2.56
C THR A 107 -24.25 3.27 -3.01
N PRO A 108 -23.62 3.14 -4.21
CA PRO A 108 -23.19 1.84 -4.70
C PRO A 108 -22.22 1.14 -3.75
N HIS A 109 -22.45 -0.16 -3.53
CA HIS A 109 -21.59 -0.98 -2.69
C HIS A 109 -20.19 -1.10 -3.30
N LEU A 110 -19.17 -0.67 -2.57
CA LEU A 110 -17.78 -0.81 -2.99
C LEU A 110 -17.17 -2.10 -2.45
N PRO A 111 -16.46 -2.87 -3.29
CA PRO A 111 -15.70 -4.00 -2.80
C PRO A 111 -14.65 -3.57 -1.78
N LEU A 112 -14.49 -4.32 -0.69
CA LEU A 112 -13.52 -4.02 0.38
C LEU A 112 -12.07 -3.90 -0.09
N PHE A 113 -11.70 -4.53 -1.21
CA PHE A 113 -10.35 -4.40 -1.77
C PHE A 113 -10.04 -2.98 -2.29
N THR A 114 -11.04 -2.09 -2.38
CA THR A 114 -10.84 -0.66 -2.71
C THR A 114 -10.14 0.09 -1.58
N VAL A 115 -10.27 -0.33 -0.32
CA VAL A 115 -9.65 0.35 0.83
C VAL A 115 -8.11 0.31 0.76
N PRO A 116 -7.46 -0.85 0.51
CA PRO A 116 -6.03 -0.89 0.20
C PRO A 116 -5.60 0.03 -0.95
N ILE A 117 -6.40 0.15 -2.02
CA ILE A 117 -6.09 1.01 -3.16
C ILE A 117 -6.07 2.48 -2.73
N LEU A 118 -7.07 2.90 -1.95
CA LEU A 118 -7.10 4.24 -1.34
C LEU A 118 -5.89 4.47 -0.43
N TRP A 119 -5.49 3.46 0.34
CA TRP A 119 -4.30 3.54 1.19
C TRP A 119 -3.01 3.76 0.38
N PHE A 120 -2.81 3.04 -0.72
CA PHE A 120 -1.68 3.28 -1.61
C PHE A 120 -1.70 4.69 -2.21
N GLY A 121 -2.87 5.22 -2.57
CA GLY A 121 -3.03 6.63 -2.95
C GLY A 121 -2.65 7.59 -1.82
N GLY A 122 -3.04 7.25 -0.58
CA GLY A 122 -2.70 7.98 0.63
C GLY A 122 -1.19 8.04 0.92
N LEU A 123 -0.38 7.06 0.50
CA LEU A 123 1.07 7.15 0.59
C LEU A 123 1.64 8.31 -0.26
N GLY A 124 1.03 8.56 -1.42
CA GLY A 124 1.34 9.72 -2.25
C GLY A 124 1.04 11.04 -1.54
N LEU A 125 -0.13 11.13 -0.88
CA LEU A 125 -0.48 12.28 -0.04
C LEU A 125 0.51 12.47 1.11
N GLY A 126 0.87 11.39 1.81
CA GLY A 126 1.89 11.41 2.86
C GLY A 126 3.25 11.91 2.35
N SER A 127 3.62 11.53 1.11
CA SER A 127 4.85 12.02 0.49
C SER A 127 4.78 13.53 0.20
N ALA A 128 3.62 14.05 -0.21
CA ALA A 128 3.41 15.48 -0.38
C ALA A 128 3.47 16.24 0.95
N VAL A 129 2.87 15.70 2.01
CA VAL A 129 2.95 16.26 3.37
C VAL A 129 4.40 16.36 3.83
N ASN A 130 5.20 15.30 3.65
CA ASN A 130 6.62 15.33 3.96
C ASN A 130 7.38 16.39 3.15
N ALA A 131 7.09 16.51 1.85
CA ALA A 131 7.73 17.51 0.99
C ALA A 131 7.43 18.94 1.44
N LEU A 132 6.21 19.22 1.91
CA LEU A 132 5.82 20.54 2.43
C LEU A 132 6.54 20.86 3.76
N MET A 133 6.54 19.91 4.71
CA MET A 133 7.14 20.11 6.03
C MET A 133 8.67 20.28 5.97
N THR A 134 9.34 19.52 5.09
CA THR A 134 10.79 19.61 4.91
C THR A 134 11.22 20.90 4.20
N ARG A 135 10.35 21.49 3.36
CA ARG A 135 10.57 22.81 2.78
C ARG A 135 10.49 23.92 3.81
N GLY A 136 9.48 23.89 4.70
CA GLY A 136 9.31 24.90 5.76
C GLY A 136 10.51 24.93 6.72
N SER A 137 10.97 23.76 7.16
CA SER A 137 12.12 23.68 8.08
C SER A 137 13.44 24.20 7.49
N ARG A 138 13.56 24.35 6.17
CA ARG A 138 14.77 24.87 5.52
C ARG A 138 14.76 26.41 5.39
N ALA A 139 13.58 27.03 5.42
CA ALA A 139 13.43 28.48 5.36
C ALA A 139 13.81 29.15 6.69
N ASP A 140 13.49 28.52 7.82
CA ASP A 140 13.80 29.03 9.18
C ASP A 140 15.30 29.06 9.51
N ILE A 141 16.16 28.36 8.74
CA ILE A 141 17.61 28.30 8.99
C ILE A 141 18.38 29.36 8.17
N THR A 142 17.67 30.08 7.28
CA THR A 142 18.28 31.09 6.40
C THR A 142 17.96 32.53 6.80
N GLU A 143 17.16 32.72 7.86
CA GLU A 143 16.95 33.99 8.56
C GLU A 143 17.83 34.08 9.82
#